data_AF-A0AAN8L5B9-F1
#
_entry.id   AF-A0AAN8L5B9-F1
#
_cell.length_a   1.000
_cell.length_b   1.000
_cell.length_c   1.000
_cell.angle_alpha   90.00
_cell.angle_beta   90.00
_cell.angle_gamma   90.00
#
_symmetry.space_group_name_H-M   'P 1'
#
loop_
_entity.id
_entity.type
_entity.pdbx_description
1 polymer ?
#
loop_
_entity_poly.entity_id
_entity_poly.type
_entity_poly.pdbx_seq_one_letter_code
_entity_poly.pdbx_strand_id
1 'polypeptide(L)'
;MVLKDGMLENLTPQLFLDVNKPKYNGTLHLDKVTRKLCPDLSYFVAFSSVSCGRGNAGQSNYGYANSAMERVCEQRRHDGLPGLAVQWGAIGDVGVVLETMGGNDVVVGGTLPQRITSCLEVLDRFLCERRPVMSSFVLAERSVVKSEGTGQRDLVEAVAHILGVRDVSSLNADASLADLGLDSLMGVEVRQTLERDYDIVMAMREIRQLTINKLRELASQPAGMAESHQSPVKKGGVHSLLESDLSLMLVNPDGPTVSRLNEVQSAERPLFLVHPIEGSIAAFHTLTAKLSVPCYGLQCTKAAPLDSIQSLATYYVECIRQVQSEGPYRIAGYSFGACVAFEMCSQLQAQGRTVDYLFLFDGSHSYVAAYTQSYKSKLTPGKESEAETEALCAFIQQFTGIEYNKLLETLLPLSDLKARVNMAVDLITSSHKNVSKDSLRFAAATFYYKLKAADGYVPATKYHGNVTLLRAKASSDYGDNLGADYKLSEVCDGKVSVHVIEGDHRSFLEGEGVESISSIIHSSLAEPRISAREG
;
A
#
# COMPACT_ATOMS: atom_id res chain seq x y z
N MET A 1 -20.32 26.71 -18.93
CA MET A 1 -20.30 25.47 -18.13
C MET A 1 -19.85 25.79 -16.71
N VAL A 2 -20.51 25.24 -15.68
CA VAL A 2 -20.18 25.48 -14.25
C VAL A 2 -18.91 24.74 -13.82
N LEU A 3 -18.59 23.62 -14.47
CA LEU A 3 -17.38 22.85 -14.20
C LEU A 3 -16.12 23.65 -14.55
N LYS A 4 -15.16 23.65 -13.63
CA LYS A 4 -13.86 24.32 -13.73
C LYS A 4 -12.79 23.36 -13.22
N ASP A 5 -12.74 22.21 -13.87
CA ASP A 5 -11.95 21.09 -13.40
C ASP A 5 -10.47 21.38 -13.63
N GLY A 6 -9.65 20.93 -12.69
CA GLY A 6 -8.22 21.16 -12.72
C GLY A 6 -7.55 20.52 -11.53
N MET A 7 -6.29 20.12 -11.71
CA MET A 7 -5.45 19.69 -10.60
C MET A 7 -5.40 20.79 -9.54
N LEU A 8 -5.34 20.43 -8.25
CA LEU A 8 -5.45 21.37 -7.15
C LEU A 8 -4.44 22.54 -7.26
N GLU A 9 -3.23 22.27 -7.74
CA GLU A 9 -2.16 23.25 -8.03
C GLU A 9 -2.55 24.31 -9.08
N ASN A 10 -3.48 23.99 -9.98
CA ASN A 10 -3.98 24.87 -11.03
C ASN A 10 -5.33 25.52 -10.68
N LEU A 11 -5.93 25.16 -9.54
CA LEU A 11 -7.16 25.76 -9.08
C LEU A 11 -6.86 27.06 -8.30
N THR A 12 -7.38 28.17 -8.80
CA THR A 12 -7.28 29.46 -8.12
C THR A 12 -8.48 29.69 -7.20
N PRO A 13 -8.36 30.57 -6.18
CA PRO A 13 -9.51 30.96 -5.36
C PRO A 13 -10.72 31.44 -6.19
N GLN A 14 -10.48 32.11 -7.31
CA GLN A 14 -11.55 32.55 -8.21
C GLN A 14 -12.30 31.38 -8.84
N LEU A 15 -11.60 30.30 -9.23
CA LEU A 15 -12.24 29.09 -9.76
C LEU A 15 -13.09 28.39 -8.71
N PHE A 16 -12.69 28.41 -7.43
CA PHE A 16 -13.57 27.95 -6.35
C PHE A 16 -14.81 28.83 -6.22
N LEU A 17 -14.66 30.16 -6.20
CA LEU A 17 -15.78 31.09 -6.10
C LEU A 17 -16.78 30.91 -7.25
N ASP A 18 -16.29 30.74 -8.48
CA ASP A 18 -17.14 30.62 -9.66
C ASP A 18 -17.99 29.33 -9.64
N VAL A 19 -17.40 28.21 -9.22
CA VAL A 19 -18.13 26.94 -9.08
C VAL A 19 -19.10 26.95 -7.88
N ASN A 20 -18.73 27.65 -6.79
CA ASN A 20 -19.57 27.77 -5.60
C ASN A 20 -20.82 28.62 -5.82
N LYS A 21 -20.75 29.68 -6.63
CA LYS A 21 -21.88 30.60 -6.87
C LYS A 21 -23.21 29.87 -7.14
N PRO A 22 -23.33 28.97 -8.12
CA PRO A 22 -24.61 28.32 -8.40
C PRO A 22 -25.01 27.28 -7.35
N LYS A 23 -24.05 26.53 -6.78
CA LYS A 23 -24.35 25.41 -5.86
C LYS A 23 -24.57 25.88 -4.43
N TYR A 24 -23.58 26.55 -3.86
CA TYR A 24 -23.64 27.00 -2.47
C TYR A 24 -24.51 28.25 -2.31
N ASN A 25 -24.19 29.36 -3.01
CA ASN A 25 -24.96 30.59 -2.83
C ASN A 25 -26.40 30.43 -3.31
N GLY A 26 -26.63 29.70 -4.41
CA GLY A 26 -27.96 29.37 -4.88
C GLY A 26 -28.80 28.66 -3.82
N THR A 27 -28.26 27.58 -3.23
CA THR A 27 -28.95 26.82 -2.18
C THR A 27 -29.15 27.65 -0.90
N LEU A 28 -28.16 28.45 -0.51
CA LEU A 28 -28.26 29.33 0.67
C LEU A 28 -29.37 30.39 0.49
N HIS A 29 -29.51 30.97 -0.70
CA HIS A 29 -30.59 31.90 -0.99
C HIS A 29 -31.96 31.20 -1.01
N LEU A 30 -32.06 30.02 -1.62
CA LEU A 30 -33.29 29.22 -1.61
C LEU A 30 -33.70 28.85 -0.18
N ASP A 31 -32.75 28.44 0.67
CA ASP A 31 -32.99 28.16 2.08
C ASP A 31 -33.59 29.39 2.80
N LYS A 32 -32.93 30.55 2.68
CA LYS A 32 -33.40 31.81 3.30
C LYS A 32 -34.79 32.23 2.84
N VAL A 33 -35.07 32.12 1.54
CA VAL A 33 -36.35 32.53 0.95
C VAL A 33 -37.47 31.57 1.33
N THR A 34 -37.23 30.25 1.21
CA THR A 34 -38.23 29.23 1.52
C THR A 34 -38.64 29.25 2.99
N ARG A 35 -37.70 29.50 3.91
CA ARG A 35 -38.01 29.66 5.35
C ARG A 35 -39.02 30.79 5.62
N LYS A 36 -39.03 31.83 4.78
CA LYS A 36 -39.91 33.00 4.96
C LYS A 36 -41.20 32.90 4.16
N LEU A 37 -41.11 32.46 2.91
CA LEU A 37 -42.22 32.52 1.95
C LEU A 37 -42.96 31.19 1.80
N CYS A 38 -42.34 30.07 2.21
CA CYS A 38 -42.90 28.73 2.06
C CYS A 38 -42.74 27.93 3.37
N PRO A 39 -43.36 28.36 4.48
CA PRO A 39 -43.20 27.69 5.79
C PRO A 39 -43.67 26.22 5.77
N ASP A 40 -44.67 25.90 4.93
CA ASP A 40 -45.24 24.55 4.79
C ASP A 40 -44.61 23.75 3.62
N LEU A 41 -43.38 24.09 3.21
CA LEU A 41 -42.70 23.40 2.11
C LEU A 41 -42.57 21.90 2.43
N SER A 42 -43.15 21.02 1.61
CA SER A 42 -43.09 19.57 1.83
C SER A 42 -41.70 19.00 1.59
N TYR A 43 -40.99 19.49 0.56
CA TYR A 43 -39.67 18.97 0.16
C TYR A 43 -38.73 20.09 -0.23
N PHE A 44 -37.50 20.00 0.24
CA PHE A 44 -36.37 20.81 -0.23
C PHE A 44 -35.30 19.84 -0.72
N VAL A 45 -35.13 19.72 -2.03
CA VAL A 45 -34.22 18.74 -2.65
C VAL A 45 -33.14 19.46 -3.45
N ALA A 46 -31.89 19.18 -3.12
CA ALA A 46 -30.71 19.70 -3.79
C ALA A 46 -29.98 18.57 -4.51
N PHE A 47 -29.60 18.79 -5.77
CA PHE A 47 -28.85 17.80 -6.55
C PHE A 47 -27.35 18.05 -6.42
N SER A 48 -26.74 17.22 -5.56
CA SER A 48 -25.31 17.10 -5.31
C SER A 48 -24.67 16.12 -6.30
N SER A 49 -23.43 15.74 -6.03
CA SER A 49 -22.60 14.88 -6.88
C SER A 49 -21.87 13.85 -6.03
N VAL A 50 -21.69 12.63 -6.54
CA VAL A 50 -20.84 11.59 -5.93
C VAL A 50 -19.40 12.05 -5.73
N SER A 51 -18.96 13.08 -6.45
CA SER A 51 -17.64 13.70 -6.26
C SER A 51 -17.43 14.26 -4.84
N CYS A 52 -18.48 14.46 -4.03
CA CYS A 52 -18.36 14.91 -2.64
C CYS A 52 -17.87 13.80 -1.71
N GLY A 53 -18.41 12.58 -1.87
CA GLY A 53 -18.09 11.44 -1.01
C GLY A 53 -16.95 10.59 -1.56
N ARG A 54 -17.03 10.23 -2.86
CA ARG A 54 -16.05 9.37 -3.53
C ARG A 54 -14.82 10.12 -4.02
N GLY A 55 -14.97 11.43 -4.29
CA GLY A 55 -13.97 12.22 -4.98
C GLY A 55 -13.93 11.94 -6.49
N ASN A 56 -13.47 12.92 -7.27
CA ASN A 56 -13.15 12.74 -8.68
C ASN A 56 -11.92 13.57 -9.03
N ALA A 57 -11.11 13.09 -9.98
CA ALA A 57 -9.88 13.77 -10.37
C ALA A 57 -10.17 15.16 -10.94
N GLY A 58 -9.42 16.17 -10.50
CA GLY A 58 -9.59 17.56 -10.93
C GLY A 58 -10.84 18.28 -10.40
N GLN A 59 -11.72 17.62 -9.65
CA GLN A 59 -13.01 18.19 -9.22
C GLN A 59 -13.00 18.66 -7.77
N SER A 60 -11.87 19.15 -7.24
CA SER A 60 -11.78 19.59 -5.84
C SER A 60 -12.70 20.78 -5.53
N ASN A 61 -12.76 21.77 -6.43
CA ASN A 61 -13.68 22.92 -6.33
C ASN A 61 -15.15 22.52 -6.50
N TYR A 62 -15.44 21.58 -7.40
CA TYR A 62 -16.79 21.07 -7.63
C TYR A 62 -17.29 20.22 -6.47
N GLY A 63 -16.47 19.31 -5.94
CA GLY A 63 -16.74 18.54 -4.74
C GLY A 63 -16.98 19.44 -3.53
N TYR A 64 -16.13 20.46 -3.33
CA TYR A 64 -16.33 21.48 -2.29
C TYR A 64 -17.69 22.19 -2.43
N ALA A 65 -18.02 22.68 -3.62
CA ALA A 65 -19.25 23.44 -3.85
C ALA A 65 -20.53 22.62 -3.62
N ASN A 66 -20.52 21.35 -4.04
CA ASN A 66 -21.64 20.44 -3.80
C ASN A 66 -21.70 20.02 -2.32
N SER A 67 -20.57 19.76 -1.67
CA SER A 67 -20.59 19.42 -0.23
C SER A 67 -21.01 20.60 0.64
N ALA A 68 -20.64 21.84 0.29
CA ALA A 68 -21.14 23.04 0.98
C ALA A 68 -22.67 23.16 0.88
N MET A 69 -23.26 22.79 -0.26
CA MET A 69 -24.71 22.69 -0.43
C MET A 69 -25.33 21.56 0.42
N GLU A 70 -24.66 20.42 0.57
CA GLU A 70 -25.10 19.34 1.47
C GLU A 70 -25.21 19.82 2.93
N ARG A 71 -24.27 20.65 3.39
CA ARG A 71 -24.30 21.23 4.75
C ARG A 71 -25.52 22.13 4.96
N VAL A 72 -26.01 22.80 3.91
CA VAL A 72 -27.28 23.57 4.01
C VAL A 72 -28.47 22.63 4.23
N CYS A 73 -28.53 21.49 3.53
CA CYS A 73 -29.58 20.49 3.73
C CYS A 73 -29.50 19.83 5.12
N GLU A 74 -28.29 19.54 5.61
CA GLU A 74 -28.08 19.04 6.97
C GLU A 74 -28.56 20.04 8.03
N GLN A 75 -28.19 21.31 7.90
CA GLN A 75 -28.64 22.36 8.82
C GLN A 75 -30.17 22.52 8.79
N ARG A 76 -30.79 22.45 7.61
CA ARG A 76 -32.27 22.48 7.50
C ARG A 76 -32.91 21.33 8.27
N ARG A 77 -32.40 20.11 8.13
CA ARG A 77 -32.89 18.95 8.90
C ARG A 77 -32.68 19.11 10.40
N HIS A 78 -31.53 19.66 10.82
CA HIS A 78 -31.26 19.98 12.22
C HIS A 78 -32.29 20.98 12.78
N ASP A 79 -32.68 21.97 11.98
CA ASP A 79 -33.68 22.97 12.34
C ASP A 79 -35.13 22.46 12.23
N GLY A 80 -35.35 21.16 11.97
CA GLY A 80 -36.68 20.56 11.81
C GLY A 80 -37.36 20.84 10.48
N LEU A 81 -36.65 21.40 9.50
CA LEU A 81 -37.16 21.71 8.17
C LEU A 81 -36.79 20.58 7.17
N PRO A 82 -37.56 20.41 6.07
CA PRO A 82 -37.20 19.47 5.04
C PRO A 82 -35.89 19.88 4.36
N GLY A 83 -35.02 18.91 4.11
CA GLY A 83 -33.72 19.09 3.45
C GLY A 83 -33.16 17.75 2.99
N LEU A 84 -32.95 17.60 1.69
CA LEU A 84 -32.37 16.41 1.08
C LEU A 84 -31.35 16.84 0.03
N ALA A 85 -30.11 16.40 0.15
CA ALA A 85 -29.11 16.49 -0.90
C ALA A 85 -28.85 15.10 -1.48
N VAL A 86 -28.97 14.95 -2.79
CA VAL A 86 -28.72 13.67 -3.48
C VAL A 86 -27.42 13.73 -4.26
N GLN A 87 -26.46 12.88 -3.91
CA GLN A 87 -25.19 12.71 -4.61
C GLN A 87 -25.41 11.80 -5.83
N TRP A 88 -25.61 12.41 -7.00
CA TRP A 88 -25.79 11.67 -8.25
C TRP A 88 -24.46 11.28 -8.89
N GLY A 89 -24.41 10.07 -9.45
CA GLY A 89 -23.37 9.64 -10.39
C GLY A 89 -23.49 10.31 -11.76
N ALA A 90 -22.72 9.82 -12.74
CA ALA A 90 -22.92 10.21 -14.13
C ALA A 90 -24.35 9.89 -14.58
N ILE A 91 -24.98 10.75 -15.37
CA ILE A 91 -26.33 10.55 -15.92
C ILE A 91 -26.20 10.35 -17.42
N GLY A 92 -26.76 9.24 -17.93
CA GLY A 92 -26.53 8.81 -19.32
C GLY A 92 -27.46 9.44 -20.34
N ASP A 93 -28.70 9.78 -19.97
CA ASP A 93 -29.71 10.17 -20.96
C ASP A 93 -29.67 11.66 -21.34
N VAL A 94 -28.97 12.50 -20.56
CA VAL A 94 -28.93 13.96 -20.72
C VAL A 94 -27.64 14.57 -20.15
N GLY A 95 -27.28 15.77 -20.63
CA GLY A 95 -26.23 16.60 -20.05
C GLY A 95 -24.82 16.34 -20.60
N VAL A 96 -23.81 16.81 -19.86
CA VAL A 96 -22.41 16.93 -20.32
C VAL A 96 -21.80 15.58 -20.73
N VAL A 97 -22.17 14.48 -20.05
CA VAL A 97 -21.65 13.14 -20.35
C VAL A 97 -22.11 12.67 -21.74
N LEU A 98 -23.40 12.83 -22.06
CA LEU A 98 -23.95 12.50 -23.38
C LEU A 98 -23.36 13.40 -24.49
N GLU A 99 -23.18 14.70 -24.20
CA GLU A 99 -22.70 15.69 -25.17
C GLU A 99 -21.20 15.58 -25.49
N THR A 100 -20.39 15.14 -24.52
CA THR A 100 -18.92 15.21 -24.61
C THR A 100 -18.25 13.84 -24.71
N MET A 101 -18.88 12.77 -24.22
CA MET A 101 -18.19 11.48 -24.01
C MET A 101 -18.82 10.29 -24.75
N GLY A 102 -19.97 10.44 -25.41
CA GLY A 102 -20.56 9.42 -26.28
C GLY A 102 -21.04 8.13 -25.57
N GLY A 103 -22.22 7.64 -25.94
CA GLY A 103 -22.73 6.33 -25.49
C GLY A 103 -23.05 6.20 -23.99
N ASN A 104 -23.76 5.14 -23.63
CA ASN A 104 -24.23 4.89 -22.26
C ASN A 104 -23.33 3.94 -21.46
N ASP A 105 -22.29 3.44 -22.11
CA ASP A 105 -21.41 2.39 -21.58
C ASP A 105 -20.03 2.95 -21.17
N VAL A 106 -19.82 4.26 -21.32
CA VAL A 106 -18.56 4.92 -20.97
C VAL A 106 -18.46 5.10 -19.45
N VAL A 107 -17.48 4.42 -18.85
CA VAL A 107 -17.22 4.51 -17.41
C VAL A 107 -16.52 5.83 -17.07
N VAL A 108 -17.20 6.68 -16.31
CA VAL A 108 -16.68 7.98 -15.86
C VAL A 108 -16.39 7.90 -14.35
N GLY A 109 -15.14 8.08 -13.93
CA GLY A 109 -14.74 8.08 -12.52
C GLY A 109 -15.05 6.76 -11.77
N GLY A 110 -15.13 5.65 -12.50
CA GLY A 110 -15.50 4.33 -11.97
C GLY A 110 -17.01 4.13 -11.76
N THR A 111 -17.85 4.98 -12.35
CA THR A 111 -19.30 4.84 -12.36
C THR A 111 -19.82 4.72 -13.79
N LEU A 112 -20.88 3.94 -13.98
CA LEU A 112 -21.63 3.90 -15.23
C LEU A 112 -22.69 5.00 -15.24
N PRO A 113 -22.99 5.59 -16.41
CA PRO A 113 -24.07 6.56 -16.55
C PRO A 113 -25.42 5.95 -16.14
N GLN A 114 -26.02 6.47 -15.08
CA GLN A 114 -27.34 6.06 -14.61
C GLN A 114 -28.43 6.66 -15.51
N ARG A 115 -29.44 5.84 -15.83
CA ARG A 115 -30.61 6.27 -16.61
C ARG A 115 -31.53 7.16 -15.77
N ILE A 116 -32.16 8.15 -16.40
CA ILE A 116 -33.11 9.07 -15.76
C ILE A 116 -34.26 8.31 -15.11
N THR A 117 -34.77 7.25 -15.73
CA THR A 117 -35.81 6.38 -15.14
C THR A 117 -35.35 5.80 -13.80
N SER A 118 -34.12 5.29 -13.73
CA SER A 118 -33.52 4.78 -12.50
C SER A 118 -33.30 5.90 -11.46
N CYS A 119 -32.86 7.09 -11.88
CA CYS A 119 -32.71 8.23 -10.98
C CYS A 119 -34.05 8.63 -10.34
N LEU A 120 -35.14 8.64 -11.12
CA LEU A 120 -36.48 8.98 -10.63
C LEU A 120 -37.02 7.93 -9.65
N GLU A 121 -36.83 6.63 -9.95
CA GLU A 121 -37.22 5.55 -9.03
C GLU A 121 -36.47 5.62 -7.69
N VAL A 122 -35.19 6.00 -7.70
CA VAL A 122 -34.41 6.18 -6.48
C VAL A 122 -34.84 7.45 -5.74
N LEU A 123 -35.16 8.52 -6.46
CA LEU A 123 -35.65 9.75 -5.86
C LEU A 123 -36.94 9.51 -5.06
N ASP A 124 -37.88 8.72 -5.60
CA ASP A 124 -39.11 8.35 -4.88
C ASP A 124 -38.82 7.67 -3.53
N ARG A 125 -37.80 6.80 -3.49
CA ARG A 125 -37.36 6.16 -2.24
C ARG A 125 -36.71 7.17 -1.30
N PHE A 126 -35.85 8.05 -1.84
CA PHE A 126 -35.11 9.03 -1.04
C PHE A 126 -36.02 10.10 -0.42
N LEU A 127 -37.12 10.47 -1.08
CA LEU A 127 -38.10 11.40 -0.51
C LEU A 127 -38.77 10.86 0.76
N CYS A 128 -38.80 9.54 0.95
CA CYS A 128 -39.35 8.88 2.14
C CYS A 128 -38.36 8.81 3.32
N GLU A 129 -37.09 9.14 3.10
CA GLU A 129 -36.04 9.00 4.11
C GLU A 129 -35.82 10.27 4.94
N ARG A 130 -35.36 10.09 6.18
CA ARG A 130 -35.05 11.21 7.09
C ARG A 130 -33.59 11.69 7.00
N ARG A 131 -32.75 11.01 6.22
CA ARG A 131 -31.34 11.35 6.07
C ARG A 131 -31.18 12.61 5.21
N PRO A 132 -30.36 13.60 5.63
CA PRO A 132 -30.17 14.83 4.87
C PRO A 132 -29.35 14.66 3.59
N VAL A 133 -28.50 13.63 3.52
CA VAL A 133 -27.59 13.39 2.39
C VAL A 133 -27.64 11.90 2.03
N MET A 134 -27.86 11.60 0.74
CA MET A 134 -27.91 10.23 0.20
C MET A 134 -27.25 10.17 -1.17
N SER A 135 -26.84 8.97 -1.58
CA SER A 135 -26.04 8.77 -2.80
C SER A 135 -26.67 7.73 -3.71
N SER A 136 -26.69 8.00 -5.02
CA SER A 136 -27.16 7.07 -6.04
C SER A 136 -26.27 7.14 -7.28
N PHE A 137 -25.69 6.00 -7.62
CA PHE A 137 -24.84 5.82 -8.78
C PHE A 137 -24.72 4.33 -9.10
N VAL A 138 -24.36 4.04 -10.35
CA VAL A 138 -24.08 2.67 -10.80
C VAL A 138 -22.58 2.45 -10.74
N LEU A 139 -22.13 1.47 -9.95
CA LEU A 139 -20.74 1.05 -9.95
C LEU A 139 -20.44 0.34 -11.28
N ALA A 140 -19.34 0.72 -11.94
CA ALA A 140 -18.82 -0.11 -13.02
C ALA A 140 -18.30 -1.41 -12.42
N GLU A 141 -18.84 -2.56 -12.86
CA GLU A 141 -18.29 -3.86 -12.51
C GLU A 141 -16.89 -4.00 -13.11
N ARG A 142 -15.98 -4.70 -12.43
CA ARG A 142 -14.71 -5.14 -13.02
C ARG A 142 -15.05 -6.19 -14.10
N SER A 143 -15.35 -5.76 -15.32
CA SER A 143 -15.37 -6.69 -16.43
C SER A 143 -13.93 -7.08 -16.72
N VAL A 144 -13.51 -8.24 -16.22
CA VAL A 144 -12.42 -8.99 -16.86
C VAL A 144 -12.90 -9.19 -18.30
N VAL A 145 -12.34 -8.42 -19.24
CA VAL A 145 -12.62 -8.59 -20.65
C VAL A 145 -12.19 -10.01 -20.99
N LYS A 146 -13.16 -10.94 -21.01
CA LYS A 146 -12.96 -12.25 -21.61
C LYS A 146 -12.71 -11.98 -23.08
N SER A 147 -11.45 -12.09 -23.47
CA SER A 147 -10.96 -11.98 -24.83
C SER A 147 -11.74 -12.92 -25.77
N GLU A 148 -12.79 -12.39 -26.40
CA GLU A 148 -13.21 -12.81 -27.73
C GLU A 148 -12.63 -11.81 -28.75
N GLY A 149 -11.43 -12.12 -29.23
CA GLY A 149 -10.98 -11.79 -30.59
C GLY A 149 -10.75 -10.34 -31.03
N THR A 150 -10.80 -9.32 -30.17
CA THR A 150 -10.70 -7.90 -30.62
C THR A 150 -9.77 -6.99 -29.81
N GLY A 151 -9.00 -7.52 -28.85
CA GLY A 151 -8.24 -6.72 -27.86
C GLY A 151 -7.21 -5.72 -28.42
N GLN A 152 -6.74 -5.88 -29.65
CA GLN A 152 -5.72 -5.01 -30.24
C GLN A 152 -6.26 -3.63 -30.71
N ARG A 153 -7.55 -3.52 -31.01
CA ARG A 153 -8.17 -2.25 -31.46
C ARG A 153 -8.76 -1.46 -30.29
N ASP A 154 -9.18 -2.15 -29.24
CA ASP A 154 -9.94 -1.59 -28.11
C ASP A 154 -9.13 -0.60 -27.26
N LEU A 155 -7.88 -0.92 -26.89
CA LEU A 155 -7.05 -0.03 -26.06
C LEU A 155 -6.69 1.28 -26.77
N VAL A 156 -6.33 1.18 -28.04
CA VAL A 156 -5.92 2.35 -28.82
C VAL A 156 -7.11 3.26 -29.07
N GLU A 157 -8.29 2.68 -29.35
CA GLU A 157 -9.54 3.43 -29.51
C GLU A 157 -9.96 4.10 -28.19
N ALA A 158 -9.84 3.42 -27.05
CA ALA A 158 -10.14 3.99 -25.74
C ALA A 158 -9.26 5.21 -25.40
N VAL A 159 -7.95 5.10 -25.61
CA VAL A 159 -7.01 6.22 -25.38
C VAL A 159 -7.21 7.35 -26.39
N ALA A 160 -7.47 7.03 -27.66
CA ALA A 160 -7.76 8.04 -28.69
C ALA A 160 -9.05 8.81 -28.39
N HIS A 161 -10.06 8.13 -27.85
CA HIS A 161 -11.31 8.75 -27.41
C HIS A 161 -11.09 9.75 -26.26
N ILE A 162 -10.25 9.42 -25.28
CA ILE A 162 -9.86 10.34 -24.18
C ILE A 162 -9.14 11.58 -24.74
N LEU A 163 -8.32 11.41 -25.77
CA LEU A 163 -7.67 12.51 -26.50
C LEU A 163 -8.63 13.29 -27.42
N GLY A 164 -9.90 12.89 -27.54
CA GLY A 164 -10.89 13.53 -28.41
C GLY A 164 -10.68 13.25 -29.91
N VAL A 165 -9.89 12.24 -30.25
CA VAL A 165 -9.58 11.87 -31.63
C VAL A 165 -10.54 10.78 -32.11
N ARG A 166 -11.25 11.06 -33.21
CA ARG A 166 -12.27 10.15 -33.79
C ARG A 166 -11.70 9.11 -34.75
N ASP A 167 -10.54 9.37 -35.35
CA ASP A 167 -9.90 8.47 -36.32
C ASP A 167 -8.41 8.28 -35.99
N VAL A 168 -8.11 7.11 -35.42
CA VAL A 168 -6.77 6.68 -34.99
C VAL A 168 -5.81 6.54 -36.18
N SER A 169 -6.33 6.29 -37.38
CA SER A 169 -5.48 6.05 -38.56
C SER A 169 -4.79 7.31 -39.08
N SER A 170 -5.25 8.49 -38.64
CA SER A 170 -4.68 9.79 -38.99
C SER A 170 -3.53 10.24 -38.07
N LEU A 171 -3.29 9.53 -36.97
CA LEU A 171 -2.29 9.91 -35.97
C LEU A 171 -0.88 9.41 -36.33
N ASN A 172 0.14 10.23 -36.04
CA ASN A 172 1.53 9.78 -36.09
C ASN A 172 1.77 8.74 -34.98
N ALA A 173 2.12 7.51 -35.37
CA ALA A 173 2.19 6.40 -34.45
C ALA A 173 3.37 6.46 -33.46
N ASP A 174 4.39 7.28 -33.77
CA ASP A 174 5.60 7.47 -32.96
C ASP A 174 5.54 8.74 -32.10
N ALA A 175 4.54 9.60 -32.28
CA ALA A 175 4.35 10.78 -31.44
C ALA A 175 3.87 10.34 -30.04
N SER A 176 4.38 11.00 -29.00
CA SER A 176 3.95 10.71 -27.62
C SER A 176 2.55 11.26 -27.36
N LEU A 177 1.81 10.71 -26.39
CA LEU A 177 0.51 11.23 -26.00
C LEU A 177 0.62 12.70 -25.58
N ALA A 178 1.72 13.11 -24.94
CA ALA A 178 1.99 14.52 -24.63
C ALA A 178 2.07 15.40 -25.88
N ASP A 179 2.71 14.93 -26.95
CA ASP A 179 2.79 15.65 -28.23
C ASP A 179 1.45 15.69 -28.97
N LEU A 180 0.59 14.69 -28.72
CA LEU A 180 -0.78 14.61 -29.24
C LEU A 180 -1.79 15.43 -28.41
N GLY A 181 -1.34 16.16 -27.39
CA GLY A 181 -2.17 17.10 -26.62
C GLY A 181 -2.68 16.56 -25.28
N LEU A 182 -2.10 15.49 -24.75
CA LEU A 182 -2.45 14.95 -23.42
C LEU A 182 -2.18 15.99 -22.32
N ASP A 183 -3.26 16.52 -21.74
CA ASP A 183 -3.17 17.42 -20.59
C ASP A 183 -3.12 16.66 -19.25
N SER A 184 -3.04 17.42 -18.14
CA SER A 184 -2.94 16.83 -16.80
C SER A 184 -4.20 16.08 -16.35
N LEU A 185 -5.38 16.35 -16.91
CA LEU A 185 -6.63 15.67 -16.59
C LEU A 185 -6.82 14.43 -17.47
N MET A 186 -6.65 14.58 -18.79
CA MET A 186 -6.66 13.47 -19.74
C MET A 186 -5.63 12.40 -19.35
N GLY A 187 -4.44 12.80 -18.88
CA GLY A 187 -3.44 11.85 -18.41
C GLY A 187 -3.89 11.02 -17.20
N VAL A 188 -4.74 11.57 -16.33
CA VAL A 188 -5.30 10.81 -15.19
C VAL A 188 -6.40 9.87 -15.68
N GLU A 189 -7.20 10.27 -16.66
CA GLU A 189 -8.20 9.39 -17.29
C GLU A 189 -7.52 8.23 -18.03
N VAL A 190 -6.48 8.50 -18.82
CA VAL A 190 -5.67 7.45 -19.48
C VAL A 190 -5.07 6.50 -18.44
N ARG A 191 -4.54 7.03 -17.32
CA ARG A 191 -4.05 6.17 -16.22
C ARG A 191 -5.14 5.25 -15.70
N GLN A 192 -6.30 5.81 -15.37
CA GLN A 192 -7.39 5.06 -14.79
C GLN A 192 -7.93 4.00 -15.75
N THR A 193 -8.01 4.30 -17.05
CA THR A 193 -8.43 3.34 -18.08
C THR A 193 -7.42 2.19 -18.20
N LEU A 194 -6.12 2.49 -18.24
CA LEU A 194 -5.05 1.48 -18.26
C LEU A 194 -5.07 0.59 -17.01
N GLU A 195 -5.17 1.19 -15.83
CA GLU A 195 -5.21 0.48 -14.55
C GLU A 195 -6.48 -0.36 -14.39
N ARG A 196 -7.64 0.14 -14.84
CA ARG A 196 -8.93 -0.50 -14.60
C ARG A 196 -9.26 -1.58 -15.61
N ASP A 197 -9.09 -1.29 -16.90
CA ASP A 197 -9.61 -2.12 -17.99
C ASP A 197 -8.53 -3.09 -18.50
N TYR A 198 -7.25 -2.77 -18.27
CA TYR A 198 -6.11 -3.53 -18.78
C TYR A 198 -5.14 -4.00 -17.68
N ASP A 199 -5.38 -3.64 -16.40
CA ASP A 199 -4.51 -3.95 -15.24
C ASP A 199 -3.06 -3.44 -15.40
N ILE A 200 -2.90 -2.36 -16.18
CA ILE A 200 -1.60 -1.74 -16.47
C ILE A 200 -1.42 -0.53 -15.56
N VAL A 201 -0.58 -0.67 -14.53
CA VAL A 201 -0.23 0.43 -13.62
C VAL A 201 1.00 1.17 -14.14
N MET A 202 0.88 2.48 -14.36
CA MET A 202 1.98 3.29 -14.90
C MET A 202 2.07 4.67 -14.25
N ALA A 203 3.29 5.19 -14.16
CA ALA A 203 3.52 6.54 -13.68
C ALA A 203 3.00 7.56 -14.70
N MET A 204 2.53 8.73 -14.22
CA MET A 204 2.07 9.82 -15.10
C MET A 204 3.11 10.27 -16.13
N ARG A 205 4.40 10.14 -15.80
CA ARG A 205 5.50 10.44 -16.72
C ARG A 205 5.56 9.44 -17.88
N GLU A 206 5.35 8.16 -17.58
CA GLU A 206 5.35 7.08 -18.57
C GLU A 206 4.11 7.18 -19.47
N ILE A 207 2.96 7.51 -18.89
CA ILE A 207 1.72 7.78 -19.64
C ILE A 207 1.92 8.92 -20.64
N ARG A 208 2.56 10.01 -20.22
CA ARG A 208 2.88 11.13 -21.12
C ARG A 208 3.81 10.74 -22.27
N GLN A 209 4.67 9.75 -22.06
CA GLN A 209 5.63 9.26 -23.05
C GLN A 209 5.11 8.11 -23.91
N LEU A 210 3.92 7.57 -23.61
CA LEU A 210 3.31 6.52 -24.42
C LEU A 210 3.15 7.01 -25.86
N THR A 211 3.39 6.11 -26.82
CA THR A 211 3.07 6.32 -28.23
C THR A 211 1.93 5.39 -28.64
N ILE A 212 1.30 5.67 -29.77
CA ILE A 212 0.28 4.75 -30.32
C ILE A 212 0.89 3.37 -30.62
N ASN A 213 2.14 3.31 -31.06
CA ASN A 213 2.87 2.05 -31.24
C ASN A 213 3.07 1.31 -29.90
N LYS A 214 3.45 2.01 -28.83
CA LYS A 214 3.58 1.38 -27.50
C LYS A 214 2.26 0.89 -26.95
N LEU A 215 1.16 1.62 -27.18
CA LEU A 215 -0.19 1.17 -26.83
C LEU A 215 -0.61 -0.09 -27.61
N ARG A 216 -0.26 -0.20 -28.89
CA ARG A 216 -0.47 -1.42 -29.69
C ARG A 216 0.34 -2.61 -29.18
N GLU A 217 1.58 -2.37 -28.76
CA GLU A 217 2.42 -3.39 -28.12
C GLU A 217 1.79 -3.89 -26.82
N LEU A 218 1.37 -2.98 -25.94
CA LEU A 218 0.69 -3.30 -24.68
C LEU A 218 -0.60 -4.10 -24.91
N ALA A 219 -1.35 -3.79 -25.97
CA ALA A 219 -2.57 -4.52 -26.34
C ALA A 219 -2.32 -5.91 -26.97
N SER A 220 -1.08 -6.21 -27.37
CA SER A 220 -0.71 -7.43 -28.09
C SER A 220 -0.01 -8.49 -27.23
N GLN A 221 0.38 -8.15 -26.00
CA GLN A 221 0.97 -9.09 -25.06
C GLN A 221 -0.13 -9.88 -24.33
N PRO A 222 -0.04 -11.22 -24.21
CA PRO A 222 -0.92 -11.97 -23.33
C PRO A 222 -0.76 -11.44 -21.92
N ALA A 223 -1.89 -11.18 -21.23
CA ALA A 223 -1.90 -10.74 -19.83
C ALA A 223 -1.04 -11.69 -18.99
N GLY A 224 0.17 -11.24 -18.63
CA GLY A 224 1.13 -12.07 -17.92
C GLY A 224 2.62 -11.73 -18.13
N MET A 225 2.99 -10.91 -19.12
CA MET A 225 4.40 -10.49 -19.27
C MET A 225 4.52 -9.06 -19.83
N ALA A 226 4.18 -8.05 -19.03
CA ALA A 226 4.57 -6.67 -19.29
C ALA A 226 5.56 -6.21 -18.19
N GLU A 227 6.71 -5.70 -18.60
CA GLU A 227 7.80 -5.27 -17.73
C GLU A 227 7.35 -4.19 -16.73
N SER A 228 7.71 -4.39 -15.47
CA SER A 228 7.32 -3.57 -14.32
C SER A 228 7.97 -2.18 -14.37
N HIS A 229 7.23 -1.24 -14.95
CA HIS A 229 7.52 0.18 -14.88
C HIS A 229 7.05 0.75 -13.52
N GLN A 230 8.02 1.13 -12.70
CA GLN A 230 7.83 1.55 -11.30
C GLN A 230 7.08 2.88 -11.19
N SER A 231 5.90 2.85 -10.56
CA SER A 231 5.13 4.04 -10.18
C SER A 231 5.51 4.55 -8.77
N PRO A 232 5.80 5.85 -8.57
CA PRO A 232 6.19 6.40 -7.26
C PRO A 232 4.99 6.68 -6.34
N VAL A 233 5.15 6.30 -5.07
CA VAL A 233 4.19 6.46 -3.96
C VAL A 233 3.94 7.95 -3.64
N LYS A 234 2.66 8.34 -3.51
CA LYS A 234 2.23 9.70 -3.12
C LYS A 234 2.36 9.92 -1.60
N LYS A 235 3.01 11.03 -1.26
CA LYS A 235 3.18 11.59 0.10
C LYS A 235 1.88 12.24 0.62
N GLY A 236 1.58 12.02 1.89
CA GLY A 236 0.67 12.85 2.68
C GLY A 236 1.18 13.01 4.12
N GLY A 237 1.31 14.27 4.60
CA GLY A 237 1.46 14.63 6.03
C GLY A 237 2.84 15.12 6.50
N VAL A 238 3.26 16.31 6.06
CA VAL A 238 4.69 16.74 6.08
C VAL A 238 5.20 17.33 7.42
N HIS A 239 4.60 17.07 8.58
CA HIS A 239 5.27 17.55 9.82
C HIS A 239 5.20 16.66 11.09
N SER A 240 4.38 15.60 11.14
CA SER A 240 4.43 14.61 12.23
C SER A 240 4.81 13.18 11.78
N LEU A 241 4.83 12.89 10.48
CA LEU A 241 5.12 11.55 9.93
C LEU A 241 6.60 11.28 9.66
N LEU A 242 7.44 12.32 9.60
CA LEU A 242 8.88 12.15 9.37
C LEU A 242 9.58 11.45 10.53
N GLU A 243 9.15 11.66 11.77
CA GLU A 243 9.74 10.98 12.94
C GLU A 243 9.30 9.51 13.05
N SER A 244 8.03 9.21 12.76
CA SER A 244 7.52 7.84 12.79
C SER A 244 8.17 6.96 11.72
N ASP A 245 8.30 7.45 10.48
CA ASP A 245 8.97 6.70 9.39
C ASP A 245 10.45 6.46 9.68
N LEU A 246 11.15 7.46 10.23
CA LEU A 246 12.56 7.30 10.59
C LEU A 246 12.78 6.31 11.73
N SER A 247 11.87 6.25 12.71
CA SER A 247 11.95 5.27 13.80
C SER A 247 11.73 3.83 13.33
N LEU A 248 10.95 3.63 12.26
CA LEU A 248 10.78 2.34 11.59
C LEU A 248 12.05 1.94 10.82
N MET A 249 12.72 2.91 10.18
CA MET A 249 13.88 2.65 9.31
C MET A 249 15.22 2.61 10.04
N LEU A 250 15.34 3.22 11.21
CA LEU A 250 16.60 3.37 11.94
C LEU A 250 16.54 2.74 13.32
N VAL A 251 17.63 2.05 13.67
CA VAL A 251 17.84 1.44 14.99
C VAL A 251 18.92 2.19 15.76
N ASN A 252 18.81 2.22 17.09
CA ASN A 252 19.89 2.69 17.95
C ASN A 252 20.96 1.58 18.09
N PRO A 253 22.14 1.71 17.47
CA PRO A 253 23.15 0.65 17.45
C PRO A 253 23.79 0.36 18.80
N ASP A 254 23.70 1.30 19.74
CA ASP A 254 24.30 1.24 21.07
C ASP A 254 23.26 0.94 22.17
N GLY A 255 22.00 0.74 21.78
CA GLY A 255 20.93 0.30 22.68
C GLY A 255 21.01 -1.19 23.03
N PRO A 256 20.15 -1.68 23.93
CA PRO A 256 20.06 -3.10 24.24
C PRO A 256 19.48 -3.89 23.06
N THR A 257 20.04 -5.07 22.79
CA THR A 257 19.53 -5.99 21.74
C THR A 257 18.10 -6.44 22.06
N VAL A 258 17.81 -6.73 23.33
CA VAL A 258 16.47 -7.12 23.78
C VAL A 258 15.83 -5.97 24.53
N SER A 259 14.69 -5.49 24.05
CA SER A 259 13.95 -4.38 24.65
C SER A 259 12.51 -4.79 24.91
N ARG A 260 11.96 -4.38 26.05
CA ARG A 260 10.56 -4.60 26.37
C ARG A 260 9.67 -3.69 25.51
N LEU A 261 8.62 -4.24 24.92
CA LEU A 261 7.74 -3.56 23.96
C LEU A 261 6.39 -3.14 24.54
N ASN A 262 5.97 -3.73 25.66
CA ASN A 262 4.72 -3.38 26.34
C ASN A 262 4.86 -3.40 27.87
N GLU A 263 3.91 -2.76 28.56
CA GLU A 263 3.93 -2.61 30.02
C GLU A 263 3.23 -3.76 30.77
N VAL A 264 2.78 -4.79 30.05
CA VAL A 264 2.01 -5.92 30.60
C VAL A 264 2.80 -6.62 31.71
N GLN A 265 2.27 -6.56 32.93
CA GLN A 265 2.80 -7.28 34.09
C GLN A 265 2.02 -8.59 34.25
N SER A 266 2.58 -9.68 33.75
CA SER A 266 1.99 -11.00 33.84
C SER A 266 3.07 -12.04 34.11
N ALA A 267 2.71 -13.11 34.82
CA ALA A 267 3.55 -14.29 35.00
C ALA A 267 3.53 -15.22 33.76
N GLU A 268 2.70 -14.90 32.77
CA GLU A 268 2.66 -15.59 31.48
C GLU A 268 4.00 -15.51 30.75
N ARG A 269 4.26 -16.54 29.93
CA ARG A 269 5.48 -16.62 29.12
C ARG A 269 5.49 -15.50 28.06
N PRO A 270 6.59 -14.74 27.93
CA PRO A 270 6.68 -13.65 26.98
C PRO A 270 6.66 -14.11 25.53
N LEU A 271 6.26 -13.19 24.64
CA LEU A 271 6.46 -13.30 23.20
C LEU A 271 7.71 -12.50 22.79
N PHE A 272 8.65 -13.17 22.11
CA PHE A 272 9.87 -12.55 21.58
C PHE A 272 9.69 -12.24 20.08
N LEU A 273 9.90 -10.99 19.67
CA LEU A 273 9.66 -10.52 18.30
C LEU A 273 10.97 -10.11 17.62
N VAL A 274 11.33 -10.77 16.51
CA VAL A 274 12.56 -10.51 15.75
C VAL A 274 12.31 -9.45 14.68
N HIS A 275 13.17 -8.42 14.67
CA HIS A 275 13.08 -7.26 13.77
C HIS A 275 13.01 -7.60 12.27
N PRO A 276 12.39 -6.73 11.43
CA PRO A 276 12.49 -6.76 9.97
C PRO A 276 13.86 -6.25 9.49
N ILE A 277 14.06 -6.14 8.18
CA ILE A 277 15.41 -5.92 7.61
C ILE A 277 16.03 -4.56 7.99
N GLU A 278 15.21 -3.59 8.37
CA GLU A 278 15.62 -2.28 8.89
C GLU A 278 16.39 -2.43 10.22
N GLY A 279 16.10 -3.47 11.00
CA GLY A 279 16.74 -3.73 12.29
C GLY A 279 16.03 -3.12 13.50
N SER A 280 15.06 -2.25 13.26
CA SER A 280 14.25 -1.60 14.30
C SER A 280 13.09 -2.48 14.77
N ILE A 281 12.71 -2.36 16.03
CA ILE A 281 11.54 -3.03 16.61
C ILE A 281 10.31 -2.11 16.65
N ALA A 282 10.42 -0.88 16.11
CA ALA A 282 9.36 0.11 16.19
C ALA A 282 8.04 -0.36 15.52
N ALA A 283 8.14 -1.18 14.46
CA ALA A 283 6.99 -1.76 13.76
C ALA A 283 6.08 -2.61 14.67
N PHE A 284 6.59 -3.07 15.82
CA PHE A 284 5.83 -3.93 16.73
C PHE A 284 5.04 -3.17 17.80
N HIS A 285 5.23 -1.85 17.96
CA HIS A 285 4.57 -1.11 19.05
C HIS A 285 3.05 -1.18 18.97
N THR A 286 2.47 -0.97 17.79
CA THR A 286 1.02 -1.02 17.57
C THR A 286 0.44 -2.39 17.92
N LEU A 287 1.11 -3.47 17.53
CA LEU A 287 0.70 -4.83 17.82
C LEU A 287 0.83 -5.17 19.30
N THR A 288 2.00 -4.95 19.88
CA THR A 288 2.33 -5.37 21.26
C THR A 288 1.54 -4.60 22.32
N ALA A 289 1.07 -3.39 22.01
CA ALA A 289 0.15 -2.64 22.85
C ALA A 289 -1.22 -3.34 23.03
N LYS A 290 -1.62 -4.23 22.11
CA LYS A 290 -2.88 -4.99 22.20
C LYS A 290 -2.71 -6.40 22.76
N LEU A 291 -1.47 -6.86 22.96
CA LEU A 291 -1.21 -8.19 23.47
C LEU A 291 -1.33 -8.23 25.00
N SER A 292 -1.85 -9.33 25.53
CA SER A 292 -2.09 -9.55 26.97
C SER A 292 -0.94 -10.29 27.67
N VAL A 293 0.16 -10.54 26.94
CA VAL A 293 1.38 -11.18 27.44
C VAL A 293 2.56 -10.21 27.36
N PRO A 294 3.61 -10.38 28.18
CA PRO A 294 4.81 -9.56 28.06
C PRO A 294 5.46 -9.73 26.68
N CYS A 295 5.84 -8.64 26.03
CA CYS A 295 6.48 -8.67 24.71
C CYS A 295 7.88 -8.07 24.76
N TYR A 296 8.82 -8.73 24.09
CA TYR A 296 10.20 -8.28 23.95
C TYR A 296 10.60 -8.27 22.48
N GLY A 297 11.10 -7.13 22.01
CA GLY A 297 11.66 -6.98 20.67
C GLY A 297 13.15 -7.25 20.67
N LEU A 298 13.62 -7.99 19.66
CA LEU A 298 15.02 -8.15 19.34
C LEU A 298 15.37 -7.19 18.21
N GLN A 299 16.17 -6.16 18.51
CA GLN A 299 16.64 -5.16 17.55
C GLN A 299 18.10 -5.39 17.17
N CYS A 300 18.48 -4.98 15.97
CA CYS A 300 19.85 -5.16 15.46
C CYS A 300 20.80 -4.12 16.06
N THR A 301 21.79 -4.56 16.83
CA THR A 301 22.82 -3.70 17.46
C THR A 301 24.21 -4.02 16.91
N LYS A 302 25.24 -3.25 17.30
CA LYS A 302 26.63 -3.55 16.92
C LYS A 302 27.12 -4.93 17.37
N ALA A 303 26.49 -5.51 18.39
CA ALA A 303 26.83 -6.83 18.91
C ALA A 303 26.26 -7.98 18.07
N ALA A 304 25.29 -7.71 17.19
CA ALA A 304 24.66 -8.75 16.36
C ALA A 304 25.61 -9.22 15.24
N PRO A 305 25.97 -10.52 15.19
CA PRO A 305 26.75 -11.06 14.09
C PRO A 305 25.88 -11.17 12.83
N LEU A 306 26.37 -10.67 11.70
CA LEU A 306 25.64 -10.61 10.42
C LEU A 306 26.33 -11.38 9.28
N ASP A 307 27.24 -12.29 9.62
CA ASP A 307 27.91 -13.18 8.67
C ASP A 307 26.95 -14.26 8.11
N SER A 308 25.99 -14.72 8.92
CA SER A 308 24.97 -15.69 8.53
C SER A 308 23.72 -15.57 9.41
N ILE A 309 22.58 -16.11 8.94
CA ILE A 309 21.35 -16.20 9.74
C ILE A 309 21.55 -17.13 10.94
N GLN A 310 22.34 -18.18 10.79
CA GLN A 310 22.66 -19.14 11.86
C GLN A 310 23.42 -18.47 13.01
N SER A 311 24.43 -17.66 12.71
CA SER A 311 25.19 -16.89 13.70
C SER A 311 24.30 -15.87 14.41
N LEU A 312 23.46 -15.15 13.65
CA LEU A 312 22.52 -14.18 14.21
C LEU A 312 21.49 -14.84 15.13
N ALA A 313 20.91 -15.96 14.70
CA ALA A 313 19.95 -16.73 15.49
C ALA A 313 20.58 -17.29 16.76
N THR A 314 21.82 -17.78 16.70
CA THR A 314 22.57 -18.24 17.89
C THR A 314 22.67 -17.12 18.92
N TYR A 315 23.13 -15.94 18.47
CA TYR A 315 23.24 -14.76 19.33
C TYR A 315 21.90 -14.32 19.92
N TYR A 316 20.83 -14.34 19.13
CA TYR A 316 19.47 -14.01 19.60
C TYR A 316 18.90 -15.05 20.56
N VAL A 317 19.18 -16.34 20.38
CA VAL A 317 18.83 -17.38 21.35
C VAL A 317 19.54 -17.15 22.69
N GLU A 318 20.82 -16.78 22.67
CA GLU A 318 21.55 -16.42 23.89
C GLU A 318 20.93 -15.21 24.58
N CYS A 319 20.52 -14.20 23.81
CA CYS A 319 19.88 -13.00 24.33
C CYS A 319 18.51 -13.29 24.99
N ILE A 320 17.62 -14.04 24.35
CA ILE A 320 16.30 -14.35 24.96
C ILE A 320 16.44 -15.23 26.20
N ARG A 321 17.50 -16.06 26.28
CA ARG A 321 17.79 -16.90 27.44
C ARG A 321 18.19 -16.12 28.69
N GLN A 322 18.71 -14.90 28.52
CA GLN A 322 18.97 -13.99 29.64
C GLN A 322 17.66 -13.44 30.24
N VAL A 323 16.59 -13.37 29.44
CA VAL A 323 15.25 -12.93 29.89
C VAL A 323 14.43 -14.11 30.41
N GLN A 324 14.47 -15.24 29.70
CA GLN A 324 13.79 -16.48 30.04
C GLN A 324 14.76 -17.66 29.91
N SER A 325 15.28 -18.18 31.02
CA SER A 325 16.31 -19.22 31.01
C SER A 325 15.84 -20.57 30.43
N GLU A 326 14.57 -20.91 30.63
CA GLU A 326 13.98 -22.19 30.24
C GLU A 326 12.68 -22.01 29.48
N GLY A 327 12.44 -22.91 28.52
CA GLY A 327 11.25 -22.91 27.67
C GLY A 327 9.93 -23.25 28.41
N PRO A 328 8.82 -23.39 27.68
CA PRO A 328 8.75 -23.30 26.22
C PRO A 328 8.84 -21.84 25.73
N TYR A 329 9.46 -21.63 24.56
CA TYR A 329 9.66 -20.30 23.97
C TYR A 329 8.52 -19.94 23.01
N ARG A 330 8.15 -18.65 22.97
CA ARG A 330 7.20 -18.08 22.00
C ARG A 330 7.95 -17.06 21.17
N ILE A 331 8.09 -17.33 19.87
CA ILE A 331 8.93 -16.52 18.99
C ILE A 331 8.09 -16.08 17.79
N ALA A 332 8.21 -14.80 17.43
CA ALA A 332 7.66 -14.23 16.23
C ALA A 332 8.75 -13.57 15.41
N GLY A 333 8.63 -13.61 14.08
CA GLY A 333 9.54 -12.93 13.17
C GLY A 333 8.78 -12.24 12.05
N TYR A 334 9.14 -11.00 11.74
CA TYR A 334 8.51 -10.21 10.69
C TYR A 334 9.45 -10.01 9.50
N SER A 335 8.98 -10.29 8.29
CA SER A 335 9.75 -10.08 7.05
C SER A 335 11.09 -10.84 7.11
N PHE A 336 12.24 -10.16 7.01
CA PHE A 336 13.57 -10.72 7.29
C PHE A 336 13.64 -11.46 8.64
N GLY A 337 13.01 -10.93 9.69
CA GLY A 337 12.97 -11.56 11.00
C GLY A 337 12.31 -12.93 11.00
N ALA A 338 11.49 -13.27 9.99
CA ALA A 338 10.87 -14.58 9.87
C ALA A 338 11.88 -15.71 9.63
N CYS A 339 12.90 -15.50 8.79
CA CYS A 339 13.95 -16.52 8.58
C CYS A 339 14.85 -16.67 9.81
N VAL A 340 15.14 -15.57 10.50
CA VAL A 340 15.89 -15.58 11.78
C VAL A 340 15.09 -16.29 12.87
N ALA A 341 13.81 -15.98 13.03
CA ALA A 341 12.93 -16.64 14.00
C ALA A 341 12.80 -18.15 13.73
N PHE A 342 12.67 -18.54 12.46
CA PHE A 342 12.66 -19.94 12.06
C PHE A 342 13.96 -20.65 12.47
N GLU A 343 15.12 -20.05 12.18
CA GLU A 343 16.42 -20.59 12.57
C GLU A 343 16.58 -20.67 14.10
N MET A 344 16.16 -19.65 14.84
CA MET A 344 16.18 -19.66 16.32
C MET A 344 15.40 -20.86 16.87
N CYS A 345 14.21 -21.12 16.33
CA CYS A 345 13.38 -22.25 16.73
C CYS A 345 14.01 -23.60 16.37
N SER A 346 14.61 -23.73 15.18
CA SER A 346 15.33 -24.93 14.76
C SER A 346 16.53 -25.23 15.68
N GLN A 347 17.30 -24.20 16.06
CA GLN A 347 18.42 -24.35 17.00
C GLN A 347 17.95 -24.72 18.42
N LEU A 348 16.88 -24.09 18.91
CA LEU A 348 16.28 -24.45 20.20
C LEU A 348 15.82 -25.90 20.22
N GLN A 349 15.15 -26.36 19.14
CA GLN A 349 14.73 -27.75 18.99
C GLN A 349 15.92 -28.71 18.97
N ALA A 350 16.99 -28.40 18.23
CA ALA A 350 18.21 -29.21 18.21
C ALA A 350 18.90 -29.29 19.58
N GLN A 351 18.74 -28.26 20.43
CA GLN A 351 19.22 -28.23 21.82
C GLN A 351 18.25 -28.90 22.81
N GLY A 352 17.20 -29.57 22.32
CA GLY A 352 16.19 -30.22 23.17
C GLY A 352 15.32 -29.23 23.97
N ARG A 353 15.22 -27.98 23.52
CA ARG A 353 14.36 -26.96 24.11
C ARG A 353 13.02 -26.89 23.38
N THR A 354 11.95 -26.74 24.14
CA THR A 354 10.59 -26.67 23.60
C THR A 354 10.28 -25.27 23.08
N VAL A 355 9.63 -25.19 21.91
CA VAL A 355 9.03 -23.98 21.36
C VAL A 355 7.51 -24.19 21.37
N ASP A 356 6.79 -23.27 22.03
CA ASP A 356 5.34 -23.29 22.17
C ASP A 356 4.68 -22.82 20.87
N TYR A 357 5.14 -21.68 20.35
CA TYR A 357 4.60 -21.05 19.15
C TYR A 357 5.72 -20.39 18.34
N LEU A 358 5.66 -20.60 17.02
CA LEU A 358 6.38 -19.84 16.01
C LEU A 358 5.37 -19.09 15.13
N PHE A 359 5.35 -17.76 15.25
CA PHE A 359 4.55 -16.89 14.40
C PHE A 359 5.43 -16.22 13.35
N LEU A 360 5.08 -16.33 12.08
CA LEU A 360 5.78 -15.66 10.99
C LEU A 360 4.87 -14.60 10.41
N PHE A 361 5.25 -13.34 10.54
CA PHE A 361 4.51 -12.20 10.00
C PHE A 361 5.08 -11.90 8.62
N ASP A 362 4.28 -12.16 7.60
CA ASP A 362 4.54 -11.92 6.17
C ASP A 362 5.99 -12.21 5.74
N GLY A 363 6.44 -13.43 6.03
CA GLY A 363 7.81 -13.86 5.75
C GLY A 363 8.03 -15.35 6.01
N SER A 364 9.14 -15.88 5.52
CA SER A 364 9.58 -17.27 5.68
C SER A 364 11.10 -17.38 5.49
N HIS A 365 11.64 -18.59 5.64
CA HIS A 365 13.04 -18.91 5.35
C HIS A 365 13.49 -18.48 3.93
N SER A 366 12.59 -18.56 2.94
CA SER A 366 12.87 -18.26 1.53
C SER A 366 12.45 -16.85 1.10
N TYR A 367 11.83 -16.08 2.01
CA TYR A 367 11.17 -14.82 1.63
C TYR A 367 12.14 -13.81 1.05
N VAL A 368 13.23 -13.50 1.76
CA VAL A 368 14.23 -12.54 1.27
C VAL A 368 14.92 -13.05 0.00
N ALA A 369 15.25 -14.35 -0.05
CA ALA A 369 15.86 -14.96 -1.23
C ALA A 369 15.00 -14.83 -2.51
N ALA A 370 13.67 -14.85 -2.38
CA ALA A 370 12.76 -14.63 -3.51
C ALA A 370 12.82 -13.20 -4.04
N TYR A 371 12.94 -12.21 -3.15
CA TYR A 371 13.11 -10.80 -3.53
C TYR A 371 14.47 -10.55 -4.18
N THR A 372 15.50 -11.28 -3.77
CA THR A 372 16.85 -11.07 -4.29
C THR A 372 17.12 -11.77 -5.62
N GLN A 373 16.29 -12.77 -5.97
CA GLN A 373 16.45 -13.60 -7.15
C GLN A 373 16.39 -12.81 -8.48
N SER A 374 15.49 -11.82 -8.58
CA SER A 374 15.27 -11.08 -9.84
C SER A 374 16.39 -10.12 -10.21
N TYR A 375 17.14 -9.60 -9.23
CA TYR A 375 18.30 -8.74 -9.51
C TYR A 375 19.58 -9.57 -9.58
N LYS A 376 19.71 -10.66 -8.81
CA LYS A 376 20.85 -11.58 -8.88
C LYS A 376 21.10 -12.11 -10.29
N SER A 377 20.04 -12.40 -11.03
CA SER A 377 20.15 -12.84 -12.43
C SER A 377 20.81 -11.80 -13.34
N LYS A 378 20.83 -10.53 -12.93
CA LYS A 378 21.46 -9.40 -13.64
C LYS A 378 22.89 -9.10 -13.12
N LEU A 379 23.30 -9.66 -11.99
CA LEU A 379 24.62 -9.43 -11.41
C LEU A 379 25.65 -10.42 -11.93
N THR A 380 26.90 -9.94 -12.04
CA THR A 380 28.04 -10.80 -12.36
C THR A 380 28.39 -11.69 -11.16
N PRO A 381 28.38 -13.03 -11.31
CA PRO A 381 28.74 -13.92 -10.21
C PRO A 381 30.13 -13.60 -9.64
N GLY A 382 30.23 -13.49 -8.31
CA GLY A 382 31.48 -13.19 -7.62
C GLY A 382 31.90 -11.72 -7.57
N LYS A 383 31.13 -10.80 -8.19
CA LYS A 383 31.42 -9.37 -8.17
C LYS A 383 30.67 -8.67 -7.02
N GLU A 384 31.27 -8.70 -5.82
CA GLU A 384 30.64 -8.15 -4.61
C GLU A 384 30.25 -6.68 -4.74
N SER A 385 31.03 -5.89 -5.49
CA SER A 385 30.76 -4.47 -5.71
C SER A 385 29.38 -4.19 -6.33
N GLU A 386 28.87 -5.09 -7.18
CA GLU A 386 27.54 -4.94 -7.78
C GLU A 386 26.44 -5.24 -6.75
N ALA A 387 26.61 -6.29 -5.95
CA ALA A 387 25.67 -6.64 -4.89
C ALA A 387 25.62 -5.57 -3.77
N GLU A 388 26.77 -5.03 -3.37
CA GLU A 388 26.86 -3.90 -2.43
C GLU A 388 26.12 -2.67 -2.96
N THR A 389 26.34 -2.36 -4.24
CA THR A 389 25.72 -1.21 -4.90
C THR A 389 24.21 -1.37 -4.93
N GLU A 390 23.71 -2.54 -5.31
CA GLU A 390 22.26 -2.78 -5.38
C GLU A 390 21.56 -2.71 -4.04
N ALA A 391 22.15 -3.30 -3.01
CA ALA A 391 21.60 -3.19 -1.67
C ALA A 391 21.53 -1.71 -1.23
N LEU A 392 22.55 -0.91 -1.54
CA LEU A 392 22.57 0.50 -1.18
C LEU A 392 21.65 1.36 -2.05
N CYS A 393 21.45 1.03 -3.32
CA CYS A 393 20.41 1.64 -4.15
C CYS A 393 19.04 1.44 -3.50
N ALA A 394 18.68 0.19 -3.17
CA ALA A 394 17.42 -0.14 -2.51
C ALA A 394 17.27 0.57 -1.17
N PHE A 395 18.34 0.64 -0.37
CA PHE A 395 18.34 1.37 0.91
C PHE A 395 18.08 2.86 0.71
N ILE A 396 18.81 3.54 -0.18
CA ILE A 396 18.68 4.98 -0.42
C ILE A 396 17.29 5.36 -0.94
N GLN A 397 16.67 4.51 -1.76
CA GLN A 397 15.32 4.73 -2.28
C GLN A 397 14.24 4.69 -1.19
N GLN A 398 14.51 4.10 -0.02
CA GLN A 398 13.57 4.17 1.12
C GLN A 398 13.48 5.59 1.69
N PHE A 399 14.57 6.37 1.58
CA PHE A 399 14.64 7.73 2.12
C PHE A 399 14.48 8.81 1.05
N THR A 400 14.80 8.52 -0.21
CA THR A 400 14.93 9.52 -1.27
C THR A 400 14.15 9.12 -2.53
N GLY A 401 13.81 10.11 -3.35
CA GLY A 401 13.23 9.88 -4.67
C GLY A 401 14.25 9.81 -5.81
N ILE A 402 15.51 9.49 -5.51
CA ILE A 402 16.57 9.45 -6.53
C ILE A 402 16.31 8.24 -7.46
N GLU A 403 16.36 8.49 -8.77
CA GLU A 403 16.18 7.45 -9.77
C GLU A 403 17.30 6.39 -9.68
N TYR A 404 16.91 5.12 -9.79
CA TYR A 404 17.80 3.97 -9.65
C TYR A 404 19.08 4.06 -10.51
N ASN A 405 18.96 4.43 -11.79
CA ASN A 405 20.11 4.53 -12.71
C ASN A 405 21.15 5.56 -12.23
N LYS A 406 20.70 6.67 -11.63
CA LYS A 406 21.62 7.70 -11.09
C LYS A 406 22.36 7.19 -9.86
N LEU A 407 21.70 6.39 -9.01
CA LEU A 407 22.34 5.76 -7.86
C LEU A 407 23.40 4.77 -8.33
N LEU A 408 23.09 3.96 -9.35
CA LEU A 408 24.02 3.01 -9.94
C LEU A 408 25.28 3.71 -10.47
N GLU A 409 25.13 4.76 -11.27
CA GLU A 409 26.24 5.56 -11.80
C GLU A 409 27.10 6.18 -10.69
N THR A 410 26.50 6.53 -9.56
CA THR A 410 27.19 7.19 -8.44
C THR A 410 27.91 6.18 -7.53
N LEU A 411 27.29 5.05 -7.23
CA LEU A 411 27.76 4.09 -6.22
C LEU A 411 28.67 3.00 -6.80
N LEU A 412 28.39 2.54 -8.02
CA LEU A 412 29.13 1.44 -8.64
C LEU A 412 30.64 1.71 -8.77
N PRO A 413 31.09 2.93 -9.15
CA PRO A 413 32.52 3.24 -9.31
C PRO A 413 33.32 3.30 -8.00
N LEU A 414 32.68 3.31 -6.83
CA LEU A 414 33.36 3.46 -5.55
C LEU A 414 34.19 2.21 -5.20
N SER A 415 35.25 2.40 -4.40
CA SER A 415 36.25 1.34 -4.18
C SER A 415 35.72 0.15 -3.37
N ASP A 416 34.91 0.42 -2.34
CA ASP A 416 34.53 -0.55 -1.31
C ASP A 416 33.19 -0.18 -0.66
N LEU A 417 32.63 -1.10 0.13
CA LEU A 417 31.40 -0.91 0.86
C LEU A 417 31.42 0.33 1.75
N LYS A 418 32.54 0.65 2.40
CA LYS A 418 32.64 1.79 3.32
C LYS A 418 32.49 3.11 2.54
N ALA A 419 33.12 3.22 1.38
CA ALA A 419 32.96 4.35 0.49
C ALA A 419 31.52 4.49 -0.02
N ARG A 420 30.89 3.38 -0.43
CA ARG A 420 29.49 3.35 -0.87
C ARG A 420 28.52 3.74 0.24
N VAL A 421 28.71 3.23 1.45
CA VAL A 421 27.91 3.58 2.62
C VAL A 421 28.05 5.06 2.95
N ASN A 422 29.27 5.61 2.96
CA ASN A 422 29.46 7.05 3.20
C ASN A 422 28.74 7.90 2.14
N MET A 423 28.81 7.51 0.87
CA MET A 423 28.07 8.19 -0.20
C MET A 423 26.56 8.08 0.01
N ALA A 424 26.05 6.91 0.40
CA ALA A 424 24.64 6.73 0.73
C ALA A 424 24.19 7.66 1.86
N VAL A 425 24.99 7.80 2.93
CA VAL A 425 24.71 8.72 4.03
C VAL A 425 24.69 10.17 3.55
N ASP A 426 25.61 10.58 2.68
CA ASP A 426 25.66 11.94 2.17
C ASP A 426 24.47 12.24 1.24
N LEU A 427 24.09 11.31 0.38
CA LEU A 427 22.89 11.43 -0.47
C LEU A 427 21.61 11.55 0.38
N ILE A 428 21.45 10.74 1.41
CA ILE A 428 20.27 10.80 2.30
C ILE A 428 20.25 12.09 3.11
N THR A 429 21.38 12.47 3.71
CA THR A 429 21.45 13.68 4.56
C THR A 429 21.37 14.99 3.79
N SER A 430 21.64 14.97 2.47
CA SER A 430 21.37 16.11 1.59
C SER A 430 19.87 16.44 1.52
N SER A 431 19.02 15.41 1.59
CA SER A 431 17.55 15.52 1.57
C SER A 431 16.94 15.56 2.97
N HIS A 432 17.64 15.03 3.99
CA HIS A 432 17.15 14.88 5.38
C HIS A 432 18.20 15.32 6.41
N LYS A 433 18.25 16.63 6.70
CA LYS A 433 19.31 17.23 7.54
C LYS A 433 19.27 16.84 9.03
N ASN A 434 18.15 16.31 9.51
CA ASN A 434 17.93 16.04 10.94
C ASN A 434 18.26 14.59 11.35
N VAL A 435 18.80 13.77 10.44
CA VAL A 435 19.08 12.35 10.71
C VAL A 435 20.54 12.16 11.14
N SER A 436 20.75 11.34 12.18
CA SER A 436 22.09 10.97 12.65
C SER A 436 22.87 10.24 11.55
N LYS A 437 24.01 10.82 11.13
CA LYS A 437 24.92 10.20 10.16
C LYS A 437 25.46 8.86 10.64
N ASP A 438 25.68 8.71 11.95
CA ASP A 438 26.21 7.47 12.51
C ASP A 438 25.16 6.36 12.51
N SER A 439 23.91 6.69 12.84
CA SER A 439 22.79 5.76 12.74
C SER A 439 22.53 5.34 11.29
N LEU A 440 22.57 6.28 10.35
CA LEU A 440 22.45 5.96 8.91
C LEU A 440 23.59 5.08 8.41
N ARG A 441 24.83 5.37 8.82
CA ARG A 441 26.00 4.57 8.44
C ARG A 441 25.84 3.13 8.91
N PHE A 442 25.38 2.95 10.15
CA PHE A 442 25.10 1.62 10.71
C PHE A 442 23.95 0.92 9.98
N ALA A 443 22.82 1.62 9.77
CA ALA A 443 21.65 1.06 9.09
C ALA A 443 21.99 0.63 7.65
N ALA A 444 22.68 1.46 6.87
CA ALA A 444 23.08 1.16 5.50
C ALA A 444 24.04 -0.05 5.42
N ALA A 445 25.06 -0.09 6.28
CA ALA A 445 26.00 -1.21 6.30
C ALA A 445 25.32 -2.53 6.70
N THR A 446 24.53 -2.50 7.78
CA THR A 446 23.83 -3.70 8.26
C THR A 446 22.74 -4.17 7.30
N PHE A 447 22.08 -3.26 6.57
CA PHE A 447 21.11 -3.61 5.53
C PHE A 447 21.71 -4.55 4.49
N TYR A 448 22.90 -4.22 3.97
CA TYR A 448 23.63 -5.09 3.04
C TYR A 448 23.96 -6.46 3.66
N TYR A 449 24.54 -6.49 4.87
CA TYR A 449 24.92 -7.76 5.50
C TYR A 449 23.72 -8.65 5.84
N LYS A 450 22.60 -8.06 6.31
CA LYS A 450 21.35 -8.79 6.53
C LYS A 450 20.83 -9.39 5.23
N LEU A 451 20.80 -8.61 4.15
CA LEU A 451 20.37 -9.08 2.85
C LEU A 451 21.26 -10.21 2.33
N LYS A 452 22.59 -10.08 2.43
CA LYS A 452 23.55 -11.14 2.07
C LYS A 452 23.36 -12.41 2.90
N ALA A 453 23.14 -12.28 4.21
CA ALA A 453 22.95 -13.40 5.11
C ALA A 453 21.65 -14.17 4.81
N ALA A 454 20.52 -13.46 4.66
CA ALA A 454 19.23 -14.09 4.39
C ALA A 454 19.14 -14.67 2.97
N ASP A 455 19.81 -14.04 2.01
CA ASP A 455 19.89 -14.51 0.64
C ASP A 455 20.63 -15.85 0.48
N GLY A 456 21.64 -16.10 1.34
CA GLY A 456 22.36 -17.37 1.41
C GLY A 456 21.75 -18.40 2.36
N TYR A 457 20.63 -18.08 3.01
CA TYR A 457 20.08 -18.93 4.06
C TYR A 457 19.27 -20.08 3.50
N VAL A 458 19.65 -21.29 3.91
CA VAL A 458 18.88 -22.52 3.71
C VAL A 458 18.87 -23.26 5.05
N PRO A 459 17.70 -23.60 5.61
CA PRO A 459 17.63 -24.40 6.82
C PRO A 459 18.37 -25.73 6.67
N ALA A 460 19.25 -26.06 7.61
CA ALA A 460 20.04 -27.29 7.55
C ALA A 460 19.21 -28.54 7.88
N THR A 461 18.14 -28.37 8.66
CA THR A 461 17.25 -29.45 9.11
C THR A 461 15.80 -28.99 8.99
N LYS A 462 14.88 -29.96 8.96
CA LYS A 462 13.45 -29.66 9.04
C LYS A 462 13.06 -29.27 10.46
N TYR A 463 12.18 -28.28 10.57
CA TYR A 463 11.59 -27.89 11.83
C TYR A 463 10.35 -28.76 12.13
N HIS A 464 10.33 -29.37 13.31
CA HIS A 464 9.24 -30.30 13.70
C HIS A 464 8.10 -29.67 14.50
N GLY A 465 8.19 -28.38 14.81
CA GLY A 465 7.12 -27.66 15.51
C GLY A 465 6.06 -27.11 14.56
N ASN A 466 4.90 -26.74 15.11
CA ASN A 466 3.87 -26.06 14.32
C ASN A 466 4.30 -24.63 14.00
N VAL A 467 3.91 -24.15 12.83
CA VAL A 467 4.19 -22.78 12.35
C VAL A 467 2.87 -22.09 12.02
N THR A 468 2.70 -20.88 12.50
CA THR A 468 1.58 -20.01 12.12
C THR A 468 2.10 -18.89 11.24
N LEU A 469 1.79 -18.94 9.95
CA LEU A 469 2.09 -17.90 8.97
C LEU A 469 0.91 -16.92 8.90
N LEU A 470 1.18 -15.64 9.14
CA LEU A 470 0.24 -14.55 8.95
C LEU A 470 0.68 -13.75 7.73
N ARG A 471 0.08 -14.06 6.58
CA ARG A 471 0.42 -13.53 5.25
C ARG A 471 -0.44 -12.30 4.94
N ALA A 472 0.17 -11.26 4.37
CA ALA A 472 -0.55 -10.10 3.87
C ALA A 472 -1.41 -10.48 2.65
N LYS A 473 -2.62 -9.90 2.57
CA LYS A 473 -3.56 -10.15 1.47
C LYS A 473 -3.11 -9.53 0.17
N ALA A 474 -2.58 -8.31 0.22
CA ALA A 474 -1.92 -7.69 -0.91
C ALA A 474 -0.46 -8.16 -0.93
N SER A 475 -0.19 -9.26 -1.62
CA SER A 475 1.17 -9.71 -1.88
C SER A 475 1.83 -8.87 -2.97
N SER A 476 3.13 -8.63 -2.83
CA SER A 476 3.97 -8.29 -3.98
C SER A 476 4.13 -9.51 -4.89
N ASP A 477 4.37 -9.31 -6.19
CA ASP A 477 4.67 -10.37 -7.17
C ASP A 477 5.70 -11.41 -6.69
N TYR A 478 6.64 -11.00 -5.82
CA TYR A 478 7.68 -11.86 -5.24
C TYR A 478 7.17 -12.88 -4.22
N GLY A 479 6.15 -12.52 -3.44
CA GLY A 479 5.51 -13.40 -2.46
C GLY A 479 4.64 -14.46 -3.12
N ASP A 480 4.13 -14.19 -4.33
CA ASP A 480 3.28 -15.13 -5.07
C ASP A 480 4.07 -16.32 -5.64
N ASN A 481 5.33 -16.09 -6.00
CA ASN A 481 6.25 -17.16 -6.44
C ASN A 481 6.64 -18.15 -5.32
N LEU A 482 6.32 -17.82 -4.05
CA LEU A 482 6.58 -18.69 -2.90
C LEU A 482 5.38 -19.59 -2.55
N GLY A 483 4.26 -19.48 -3.25
CA GLY A 483 3.06 -20.28 -3.00
C GLY A 483 2.28 -19.84 -1.76
N ALA A 484 1.28 -20.63 -1.38
CA ALA A 484 0.32 -20.27 -0.34
C ALA A 484 0.94 -20.15 1.06
N ASP A 485 1.93 -20.98 1.37
CA ASP A 485 2.56 -21.11 2.69
C ASP A 485 4.01 -20.60 2.71
N TYR A 486 4.41 -19.83 1.70
CA TYR A 486 5.77 -19.32 1.53
C TYR A 486 6.87 -20.39 1.60
N LYS A 487 6.61 -21.55 0.98
CA LYS A 487 7.47 -22.75 0.94
C LYS A 487 7.75 -23.39 2.30
N LEU A 488 7.03 -23.02 3.35
CA LEU A 488 7.30 -23.54 4.70
C LEU A 488 7.16 -25.07 4.76
N SER A 489 6.23 -25.67 4.00
CA SER A 489 6.06 -27.13 3.93
C SER A 489 7.30 -27.88 3.41
N GLU A 490 8.22 -27.21 2.71
CA GLU A 490 9.48 -27.82 2.25
C GLU A 490 10.45 -28.07 3.42
N VAL A 491 10.42 -27.18 4.41
CA VAL A 491 11.38 -27.12 5.53
C VAL A 491 10.76 -27.36 6.91
N CYS A 492 9.44 -27.57 6.98
CA CYS A 492 8.69 -27.87 8.20
C CYS A 492 7.83 -29.10 7.97
N ASP A 493 7.88 -30.08 8.87
CA ASP A 493 6.97 -31.24 8.86
C ASP A 493 5.90 -31.19 9.96
N GLY A 494 5.98 -30.21 10.88
CA GLY A 494 4.88 -29.81 11.74
C GLY A 494 3.74 -29.12 10.97
N LYS A 495 2.62 -28.87 11.64
CA LYS A 495 1.45 -28.22 11.02
C LYS A 495 1.78 -26.77 10.66
N VAL A 496 1.65 -26.42 9.38
CA VAL A 496 1.68 -25.03 8.90
C VAL A 496 0.26 -24.49 8.80
N SER A 497 -0.07 -23.50 9.63
CA SER A 497 -1.36 -22.79 9.61
C SER A 497 -1.19 -21.44 8.95
N VAL A 498 -1.92 -21.17 7.86
CA VAL A 498 -1.80 -19.91 7.10
C VAL A 498 -3.06 -19.07 7.33
N HIS A 499 -2.86 -17.82 7.75
CA HIS A 499 -3.90 -16.81 7.90
C HIS A 499 -3.61 -15.64 6.97
N VAL A 500 -4.61 -15.24 6.18
CA VAL A 500 -4.53 -14.06 5.31
C VAL A 500 -5.02 -12.84 6.06
N ILE A 501 -4.21 -11.79 6.13
CA ILE A 501 -4.44 -10.57 6.89
C ILE A 501 -4.62 -9.38 5.94
N GLU A 502 -5.62 -8.54 6.18
CA GLU A 502 -5.83 -7.32 5.39
C GLU A 502 -4.62 -6.37 5.48
N GLY A 503 -4.30 -5.73 4.36
CA GLY A 503 -3.12 -4.88 4.20
C GLY A 503 -2.07 -5.47 3.26
N ASP A 504 -0.99 -4.71 3.09
CA ASP A 504 0.23 -5.10 2.38
C ASP A 504 1.37 -5.40 3.37
N HIS A 505 2.54 -5.78 2.86
CA HIS A 505 3.72 -6.12 3.66
C HIS A 505 4.05 -5.08 4.73
N ARG A 506 3.80 -3.78 4.50
CA ARG A 506 4.09 -2.68 5.43
C ARG A 506 2.88 -2.32 6.29
N SER A 507 1.68 -2.30 5.71
CA SER A 507 0.47 -1.81 6.37
C SER A 507 -0.28 -2.85 7.21
N PHE A 508 0.00 -4.15 7.07
CA PHE A 508 -0.75 -5.20 7.80
C PHE A 508 -0.46 -5.25 9.33
N LEU A 509 0.60 -4.59 9.79
CA LEU A 509 0.85 -4.32 11.22
C LEU A 509 0.21 -3.00 11.69
N GLU A 510 -0.76 -2.47 10.92
CA GLU A 510 -1.59 -1.33 11.28
C GLU A 510 -3.09 -1.62 11.08
N GLY A 511 -3.96 -0.72 11.53
CA GLY A 511 -5.40 -0.77 11.27
C GLY A 511 -6.09 -2.10 11.62
N GLU A 512 -6.89 -2.61 10.68
CA GLU A 512 -7.63 -3.89 10.79
C GLU A 512 -6.71 -5.11 10.82
N GLY A 513 -5.51 -5.02 10.22
CA GLY A 513 -4.52 -6.10 10.20
C GLY A 513 -4.04 -6.44 11.61
N VAL A 514 -3.74 -5.42 12.43
CA VAL A 514 -3.33 -5.61 13.84
C VAL A 514 -4.42 -6.29 14.66
N GLU A 515 -5.68 -5.90 14.47
CA GLU A 515 -6.79 -6.52 15.21
C GLU A 515 -6.86 -8.01 14.91
N SER A 516 -6.76 -8.37 13.63
CA SER A 516 -6.75 -9.76 13.19
C SER A 516 -5.55 -10.54 13.77
N ILE A 517 -4.35 -9.97 13.69
CA ILE A 517 -3.12 -10.61 14.21
C ILE A 517 -3.21 -10.81 15.73
N SER A 518 -3.64 -9.78 16.47
CA SER A 518 -3.77 -9.85 17.93
C SER A 518 -4.79 -10.90 18.36
N SER A 519 -5.94 -10.98 17.67
CA SER A 519 -6.99 -11.98 17.90
C SER A 519 -6.49 -13.41 17.64
N ILE A 520 -5.73 -13.63 16.55
CA ILE A 520 -5.10 -14.92 16.26
C ILE A 520 -4.12 -15.30 17.37
N ILE A 521 -3.23 -14.38 17.77
CA ILE A 521 -2.27 -14.63 18.84
C ILE A 521 -2.99 -14.97 20.15
N HIS A 522 -3.98 -14.20 20.57
CA HIS A 522 -4.74 -14.49 21.79
C HIS A 522 -5.46 -15.83 21.72
N SER A 523 -6.06 -16.15 20.56
CA SER A 523 -6.75 -17.43 20.36
C SER A 523 -5.78 -18.60 20.46
N SER A 524 -4.62 -18.51 19.80
CA SER A 524 -3.57 -19.53 19.90
C SER A 524 -3.10 -19.71 21.35
N LEU A 525 -2.89 -18.61 22.08
CA LEU A 525 -2.45 -18.65 23.47
C LEU A 525 -3.51 -19.17 24.46
N ALA A 526 -4.79 -19.13 24.08
CA ALA A 526 -5.92 -19.58 24.91
C ALA A 526 -6.27 -21.08 24.71
N GLU A 527 -5.75 -21.74 23.67
CA GLU A 527 -6.05 -23.15 23.41
C GLU A 527 -5.54 -24.06 24.56
N PRO A 528 -6.38 -24.98 25.10
CA PRO A 528 -5.96 -25.89 26.16
C PRO A 528 -4.87 -26.83 25.67
N ARG A 529 -3.77 -26.91 26.42
CA ARG A 529 -2.64 -27.81 26.15
C ARG A 529 -3.14 -29.26 26.08
N ILE A 530 -3.18 -29.86 24.90
CA ILE A 530 -3.23 -31.32 24.80
C ILE A 530 -1.83 -31.80 25.19
N SER A 531 -1.67 -32.22 26.44
CA SER A 531 -0.52 -33.01 26.85
C SER A 531 -0.51 -34.27 25.97
N ALA A 532 0.55 -34.43 25.18
CA ALA A 532 0.86 -35.74 24.64
C ALA A 532 1.05 -36.66 25.84
N ARG A 533 0.08 -37.54 26.07
CA ARG A 533 0.19 -38.62 27.04
C ARG A 533 1.35 -39.51 26.61
N GLU A 534 2.21 -39.83 27.57
CA GLU A 534 3.07 -41.01 27.54
C GLU A 534 2.24 -42.22 27.09
N GLY A 535 2.71 -42.91 26.07
CA GLY A 535 2.19 -44.17 25.55
C GLY A 535 3.35 -45.01 25.06
#